data_AF-A0A8J5F1G2-F1
#
_entry.id   AF-A0A8J5F1G2-F1
#
_cell.length_a   1.000
_cell.length_b   1.000
_cell.length_c   1.000
_cell.angle_alpha   90.00
_cell.angle_beta   90.00
_cell.angle_gamma   90.00
#
_symmetry.space_group_name_H-M   'P 1'
#
loop_
_entity.id
_entity.type
_entity.pdbx_description
1 polymer ?
#
loop_
_entity_poly.entity_id
_entity_poly.type
_entity_poly.pdbx_seq_one_letter_code
_entity_poly.pdbx_strand_id
1 'polypeptide(L)'
;MAAAVHKKGRGRKALKDLSSSEVNISESSSPEGVRKEVGEGVSALVSPKNAKKEKSKASSAGKNSFEDELLQLQVRLQQLQLEKEKTDELLKQRDEQLKQKDEEIENRGKEHEKLQEELKKIQKLKEFKPTMSFPLIKSLRGKDEVKDEKKKNKGKKPAETKKPCPAYVSWCKDQWNDVKKENPSADFKEVSNVLGAKWKALSAVEKKPYEDKYQQEKEAYLEVVKQDKREKEALKLLEEEQMQKTAMELLEQYLQFQQEVEKEGKKVRKEKDPLKPKQPMSAFFLFSKERRETLLQEKKTILEISKIAGEEWKNMMEEQKAPYEEIAKKLKENYNQEMELYKQKKTEEAVTLAKEEEEHIKVLKQEALQLLKKKEKTDNMIKDRIRKKKEKEEQVADPNRPKRPPSSFLLFSKEARKQLTEERPGIPNTTLNAMISVKWKEMSEGEKKTWNDKAAEGLNAYKKELEEFNKASMDNKTTPKE
;
A
#
# COMPACT_ATOMS: atom_id res chain seq x y z
N MET A 1 -37.07 13.84 54.41
CA MET A 1 -35.78 14.57 54.55
C MET A 1 -35.43 15.04 53.13
N ALA A 2 -35.40 16.33 52.77
CA ALA A 2 -34.78 17.51 53.39
C ALA A 2 -33.23 17.49 53.31
N ALA A 3 -32.52 18.53 52.84
CA ALA A 3 -32.93 19.75 52.11
C ALA A 3 -31.71 20.49 51.50
N ALA A 4 -31.95 21.43 50.55
CA ALA A 4 -31.17 22.68 50.32
C ALA A 4 -29.69 22.61 49.78
N VAL A 5 -29.09 23.61 49.08
CA VAL A 5 -29.61 24.74 48.25
C VAL A 5 -28.50 25.43 47.36
N HIS A 6 -28.83 25.84 46.11
CA HIS A 6 -28.20 26.94 45.29
C HIS A 6 -26.73 26.83 44.76
N LYS A 7 -26.17 27.60 43.78
CA LYS A 7 -26.52 28.53 42.62
C LYS A 7 -25.18 28.75 41.81
N LYS A 8 -24.94 29.49 40.68
CA LYS A 8 -25.64 30.46 39.78
C LYS A 8 -24.90 30.59 38.38
N GLY A 9 -25.56 30.40 37.21
CA GLY A 9 -25.09 30.86 35.87
C GLY A 9 -23.93 30.09 35.20
N ARG A 10 -23.58 30.21 33.90
CA ARG A 10 -24.06 30.92 32.66
C ARG A 10 -23.53 30.10 31.44
N GLY A 11 -23.93 30.18 30.16
CA GLY A 11 -24.90 31.03 29.40
C GLY A 11 -24.20 32.13 28.56
N ARG A 12 -24.23 32.21 27.22
CA ARG A 12 -24.94 31.48 26.12
C ARG A 12 -24.15 31.59 24.77
N LYS A 13 -24.68 31.05 23.67
CA LYS A 13 -24.21 31.22 22.27
C LYS A 13 -25.05 32.25 21.46
N ALA A 14 -24.39 32.88 20.48
CA ALA A 14 -24.85 33.28 19.13
C ALA A 14 -25.66 34.58 18.85
N LEU A 15 -25.39 35.07 17.62
CA LEU A 15 -26.17 35.91 16.67
C LEU A 15 -26.09 37.45 16.71
N LYS A 16 -26.31 38.01 15.51
CA LYS A 16 -26.31 39.43 15.10
C LYS A 16 -27.70 40.08 15.41
N ASP A 17 -28.02 41.36 15.17
CA ASP A 17 -27.53 42.32 14.15
C ASP A 17 -27.88 43.80 14.44
N LEU A 18 -27.33 44.72 13.63
CA LEU A 18 -27.75 46.12 13.33
C LEU A 18 -27.57 47.32 14.31
N SER A 19 -27.16 48.45 13.68
CA SER A 19 -27.49 49.88 13.94
C SER A 19 -26.60 50.78 14.85
N SER A 20 -25.98 51.79 14.19
CA SER A 20 -25.80 53.24 14.52
C SER A 20 -25.59 53.76 15.97
N SER A 21 -24.78 54.79 16.24
CA SER A 21 -23.93 55.67 15.38
C SER A 21 -22.94 56.51 16.22
N GLU A 22 -21.89 57.05 15.56
CA GLU A 22 -20.86 57.99 16.10
C GLU A 22 -19.91 57.37 17.18
N VAL A 23 -18.67 57.82 17.38
CA VAL A 23 -17.92 59.01 16.92
C VAL A 23 -16.64 58.58 16.16
N ASN A 24 -16.20 59.37 15.18
CA ASN A 24 -15.06 59.05 14.31
C ASN A 24 -13.71 59.57 14.87
N ILE A 25 -12.76 58.68 15.21
CA ILE A 25 -11.38 59.02 15.62
C ILE A 25 -10.40 57.94 15.14
N SER A 26 -9.56 58.24 14.14
CA SER A 26 -8.37 57.43 13.84
C SER A 26 -7.39 58.12 12.88
N GLU A 27 -6.42 58.89 13.41
CA GLU A 27 -5.16 59.12 12.69
C GLU A 27 -4.01 59.44 13.66
N SER A 28 -3.14 58.46 13.89
CA SER A 28 -1.81 58.67 14.49
C SER A 28 -0.91 57.45 14.26
N SER A 29 0.01 57.55 13.29
CA SER A 29 1.14 56.62 13.15
C SER A 29 2.44 57.42 13.05
N SER A 30 3.41 57.09 13.88
CA SER A 30 4.79 57.58 13.87
C SER A 30 5.66 56.52 14.57
N PRO A 31 6.99 56.44 14.33
CA PRO A 31 7.86 57.54 13.88
C PRO A 31 8.21 57.55 12.38
N GLU A 32 8.34 58.77 11.84
CA GLU A 32 9.51 59.32 11.10
C GLU A 32 10.25 58.43 10.07
N GLY A 33 10.63 58.89 8.86
CA GLY A 33 10.82 60.26 8.34
C GLY A 33 12.28 60.44 7.86
N VAL A 34 12.68 61.32 6.93
CA VAL A 34 12.01 62.37 6.13
C VAL A 34 12.87 62.65 4.88
N ARG A 35 12.30 62.92 3.68
CA ARG A 35 12.75 64.00 2.74
C ARG A 35 11.81 64.17 1.53
N LYS A 36 11.77 65.42 1.05
CA LYS A 36 10.86 65.98 0.01
C LYS A 36 11.36 65.69 -1.41
N GLU A 37 10.46 65.85 -2.40
CA GLU A 37 10.43 66.95 -3.41
C GLU A 37 8.94 67.19 -3.79
N VAL A 38 8.40 68.42 -3.69
CA VAL A 38 8.26 69.49 -4.72
C VAL A 38 7.22 69.18 -5.82
N GLY A 39 6.22 70.05 -5.93
CA GLY A 39 5.19 70.08 -6.98
C GLY A 39 4.19 71.21 -6.74
N GLU A 40 4.08 72.17 -7.66
CA GLU A 40 3.27 73.40 -7.50
C GLU A 40 1.84 73.24 -8.07
N GLY A 41 0.84 73.87 -7.45
CA GLY A 41 -0.57 73.77 -7.86
C GLY A 41 -1.43 74.94 -7.36
N VAL A 42 -1.81 75.83 -8.27
CA VAL A 42 -2.35 77.19 -8.00
C VAL A 42 -3.83 77.22 -7.55
N SER A 43 -4.23 78.32 -6.89
CA SER A 43 -5.58 78.95 -6.90
C SER A 43 -6.69 78.50 -5.93
N ALA A 44 -6.82 79.22 -4.80
CA ALA A 44 -8.06 79.92 -4.33
C ALA A 44 -7.70 80.76 -3.08
N LEU A 45 -7.87 82.09 -3.00
CA LEU A 45 -9.10 82.91 -2.99
C LEU A 45 -10.13 82.52 -1.90
N VAL A 46 -10.03 83.15 -0.71
CA VAL A 46 -10.97 84.16 -0.17
C VAL A 46 -10.48 84.67 1.21
N SER A 47 -10.78 85.93 1.54
CA SER A 47 -10.35 86.65 2.77
C SER A 47 -11.54 86.89 3.73
N PRO A 48 -11.49 87.74 4.80
CA PRO A 48 -10.41 88.11 5.74
C PRO A 48 -10.87 88.12 7.24
N LYS A 49 -9.93 88.31 8.21
CA LYS A 49 -9.89 89.47 9.17
C LYS A 49 -8.89 89.35 10.35
N ASN A 50 -8.05 90.39 10.52
CA ASN A 50 -7.40 90.93 11.75
C ASN A 50 -6.39 90.08 12.59
N ALA A 51 -5.30 90.62 13.19
CA ALA A 51 -4.62 91.95 13.07
C ALA A 51 -3.20 92.03 13.78
N LYS A 52 -2.27 92.91 13.30
CA LYS A 52 -1.00 93.48 13.91
C LYS A 52 0.16 92.48 14.30
N LYS A 53 1.50 92.71 14.27
CA LYS A 53 2.58 93.65 13.76
C LYS A 53 3.96 92.88 13.90
N GLU A 54 5.25 93.30 13.71
CA GLU A 54 6.04 94.54 13.44
C GLU A 54 7.36 94.20 12.61
N LYS A 55 8.56 94.83 12.79
CA LYS A 55 9.68 94.84 11.77
C LYS A 55 11.11 95.42 12.15
N SER A 56 12.26 94.93 11.57
CA SER A 56 13.59 95.64 11.31
C SER A 56 14.68 94.80 10.51
N LYS A 57 15.93 95.29 10.17
CA LYS A 57 16.77 94.85 8.95
C LYS A 57 18.32 95.18 8.82
N ALA A 58 19.10 94.47 7.92
CA ALA A 58 20.39 94.81 7.13
C ALA A 58 21.84 94.48 7.70
N SER A 59 23.07 94.45 7.06
CA SER A 59 23.80 94.39 5.70
C SER A 59 25.40 94.34 5.92
N SER A 60 26.51 94.27 5.09
CA SER A 60 27.08 94.01 3.69
C SER A 60 28.67 94.24 3.71
N ALA A 61 29.71 94.03 2.82
CA ALA A 61 30.12 93.51 1.45
C ALA A 61 31.73 93.36 1.28
N GLY A 62 32.38 93.09 0.09
CA GLY A 62 33.89 92.89 -0.13
C GLY A 62 34.46 92.83 -1.61
N LYS A 63 35.77 92.51 -1.91
CA LYS A 63 36.27 92.34 -3.34
C LYS A 63 37.63 91.66 -3.81
N ASN A 64 38.61 91.20 -3.02
CA ASN A 64 39.92 90.72 -3.56
C ASN A 64 39.90 89.27 -4.13
N SER A 65 38.77 88.83 -4.72
CA SER A 65 38.34 87.43 -4.66
C SER A 65 38.39 86.61 -5.96
N PHE A 66 38.35 87.26 -7.13
CA PHE A 66 37.68 86.66 -8.31
C PHE A 66 38.34 85.40 -8.90
N GLU A 67 39.67 85.32 -8.89
CA GLU A 67 40.40 84.21 -9.51
C GLU A 67 40.47 82.97 -8.59
N ASP A 68 40.60 83.22 -7.28
CA ASP A 68 40.36 82.20 -6.24
C ASP A 68 38.90 81.71 -6.25
N GLU A 69 37.93 82.62 -6.46
CA GLU A 69 36.51 82.28 -6.63
C GLU A 69 36.30 81.37 -7.85
N LEU A 70 37.00 81.61 -8.98
CA LEU A 70 36.89 80.77 -10.17
C LEU A 70 37.45 79.35 -9.95
N LEU A 71 38.63 79.24 -9.31
CA LEU A 71 39.20 77.93 -8.95
C LEU A 71 38.32 77.19 -7.92
N GLN A 72 37.80 77.90 -6.91
CA GLN A 72 36.84 77.34 -5.96
C GLN A 72 35.54 76.90 -6.66
N LEU A 73 35.05 77.64 -7.67
CA LEU A 73 33.88 77.27 -8.45
C LEU A 73 34.13 75.98 -9.25
N GLN A 74 35.31 75.84 -9.88
CA GLN A 74 35.68 74.66 -10.65
C GLN A 74 35.83 73.41 -9.75
N VAL A 75 36.52 73.54 -8.60
CA VAL A 75 36.62 72.46 -7.61
C VAL A 75 35.24 72.09 -7.05
N ARG A 76 34.37 73.08 -6.78
CA ARG A 76 33.00 72.83 -6.34
C ARG A 76 32.15 72.14 -7.40
N LEU A 77 32.34 72.47 -8.69
CA LEU A 77 31.63 71.82 -9.78
C LEU A 77 32.06 70.35 -9.92
N GLN A 78 33.36 70.06 -9.81
CA GLN A 78 33.89 68.69 -9.78
C GLN A 78 33.40 67.91 -8.55
N GLN A 79 33.32 68.53 -7.38
CA GLN A 79 32.73 67.93 -6.17
C GLN A 79 31.24 67.61 -6.38
N LEU A 80 30.47 68.51 -7.00
CA LEU A 80 29.05 68.28 -7.31
C LEU A 80 28.86 67.17 -8.36
N GLN A 81 29.78 67.01 -9.32
CA GLN A 81 29.79 65.87 -10.25
C GLN A 81 30.01 64.55 -9.50
N LEU A 82 31.03 64.48 -8.63
CA LEU A 82 31.31 63.29 -7.81
C LEU A 82 30.19 62.99 -6.80
N GLU A 83 29.48 64.00 -6.29
CA GLU A 83 28.29 63.81 -5.46
C GLU A 83 27.11 63.27 -6.26
N LYS A 84 26.88 63.80 -7.48
CA LYS A 84 25.85 63.28 -8.40
C LYS A 84 26.11 61.82 -8.76
N GLU A 85 27.33 61.48 -9.17
CA GLU A 85 27.72 60.11 -9.54
C GLU A 85 27.48 59.12 -8.37
N LYS A 86 27.82 59.53 -7.13
CA LYS A 86 27.52 58.72 -5.93
C LYS A 86 26.01 58.58 -5.68
N THR A 87 25.20 59.61 -5.93
CA THR A 87 23.74 59.48 -5.81
C THR A 87 23.12 58.62 -6.93
N ASP A 88 23.61 58.75 -8.16
CA ASP A 88 23.16 57.93 -9.30
C ASP A 88 23.53 56.45 -9.07
N GLU A 89 24.71 56.17 -8.51
CA GLU A 89 25.13 54.82 -8.14
C GLU A 89 24.35 54.25 -6.94
N LEU A 90 24.04 55.07 -5.92
CA LEU A 90 23.17 54.66 -4.81
C LEU A 90 21.72 54.39 -5.24
N LEU A 91 21.20 55.14 -6.21
CA LEU A 91 19.90 54.87 -6.84
C LEU A 91 19.94 53.55 -7.60
N LYS A 92 20.95 53.34 -8.45
CA LYS A 92 21.16 52.08 -9.17
C LYS A 92 21.27 50.86 -8.24
N GLN A 93 21.96 51.01 -7.10
CA GLN A 93 22.03 49.96 -6.07
C GLN A 93 20.66 49.68 -5.41
N ARG A 94 19.78 50.69 -5.29
CA ARG A 94 18.41 50.51 -4.79
C ARG A 94 17.50 49.85 -5.82
N ASP A 95 17.61 50.21 -7.09
CA ASP A 95 16.83 49.60 -8.17
C ASP A 95 17.20 48.12 -8.36
N GLU A 96 18.50 47.79 -8.29
CA GLU A 96 18.98 46.39 -8.30
C GLU A 96 18.45 45.61 -7.07
N GLN A 97 18.42 46.22 -5.87
CA GLN A 97 17.85 45.61 -4.66
C GLN A 97 16.33 45.42 -4.73
N LEU A 98 15.59 46.33 -5.39
CA LEU A 98 14.17 46.16 -5.64
C LEU A 98 13.92 45.01 -6.61
N LYS A 99 14.61 45.00 -7.75
CA LYS A 99 14.54 43.93 -8.76
C LYS A 99 14.86 42.56 -8.18
N GLN A 100 15.90 42.43 -7.35
CA GLN A 100 16.21 41.18 -6.64
C GLN A 100 15.09 40.71 -5.70
N LYS A 101 14.36 41.63 -5.07
CA LYS A 101 13.21 41.30 -4.21
C LYS A 101 11.95 40.96 -5.00
N ASP A 102 11.71 41.61 -6.13
CA ASP A 102 10.62 41.26 -7.03
C ASP A 102 10.84 39.85 -7.62
N GLU A 103 12.09 39.54 -8.01
CA GLU A 103 12.50 38.19 -8.42
C GLU A 103 12.37 37.17 -7.25
N GLU A 104 12.71 37.52 -6.00
CA GLU A 104 12.48 36.66 -4.82
C GLU A 104 10.98 36.38 -4.60
N ILE A 105 10.15 37.42 -4.68
CA ILE A 105 8.70 37.35 -4.49
C ILE A 105 8.04 36.49 -5.59
N GLU A 106 8.43 36.69 -6.84
CA GLU A 106 7.92 35.89 -7.96
C GLU A 106 8.30 34.41 -7.83
N ASN A 107 9.54 34.11 -7.42
CA ASN A 107 9.98 32.74 -7.18
C ASN A 107 9.26 32.08 -5.99
N ARG A 108 9.07 32.80 -4.88
CA ARG A 108 8.26 32.32 -3.74
C ARG A 108 6.79 32.12 -4.11
N GLY A 109 6.24 32.92 -5.02
CA GLY A 109 4.92 32.71 -5.62
C GLY A 109 4.84 31.37 -6.36
N LYS A 110 5.79 31.13 -7.27
CA LYS A 110 5.91 29.87 -8.03
C LYS A 110 6.11 28.64 -7.13
N GLU A 111 6.86 28.77 -6.03
CA GLU A 111 7.02 27.70 -5.04
C GLU A 111 5.73 27.41 -4.26
N HIS A 112 5.03 28.45 -3.81
CA HIS A 112 3.75 28.29 -3.11
C HIS A 112 2.67 27.67 -4.01
N GLU A 113 2.65 28.01 -5.30
CA GLU A 113 1.76 27.38 -6.28
C GLU A 113 2.07 25.88 -6.49
N LYS A 114 3.35 25.51 -6.67
CA LYS A 114 3.80 24.11 -6.73
C LYS A 114 3.38 23.33 -5.48
N LEU A 115 3.60 23.89 -4.29
CA LEU A 115 3.19 23.27 -3.03
C LEU A 115 1.67 23.11 -2.93
N GLN A 116 0.87 24.06 -3.45
CA GLN A 116 -0.57 23.86 -3.55
C GLN A 116 -0.96 22.76 -4.54
N GLU A 117 -0.26 22.62 -5.67
CA GLU A 117 -0.49 21.48 -6.57
C GLU A 117 -0.13 20.14 -5.92
N GLU A 118 1.00 20.06 -5.23
CA GLU A 118 1.43 18.86 -4.52
C GLU A 118 0.44 18.47 -3.43
N LEU A 119 -0.06 19.43 -2.65
CA LEU A 119 -1.14 19.20 -1.68
C LEU A 119 -2.44 18.72 -2.36
N LYS A 120 -2.83 19.28 -3.51
CA LYS A 120 -3.98 18.81 -4.31
C LYS A 120 -3.77 17.40 -4.84
N LYS A 121 -2.55 17.07 -5.32
CA LYS A 121 -2.15 15.73 -5.79
C LYS A 121 -2.18 14.72 -4.64
N ILE A 122 -1.60 15.04 -3.49
CA ILE A 122 -1.63 14.22 -2.25
C ILE A 122 -3.06 14.02 -1.75
N GLN A 123 -3.92 15.05 -1.80
CA GLN A 123 -5.32 14.93 -1.39
C GLN A 123 -6.12 14.03 -2.34
N LYS A 124 -5.92 14.12 -3.67
CA LYS A 124 -6.49 13.17 -4.64
C LYS A 124 -5.98 11.74 -4.43
N LEU A 125 -4.68 11.56 -4.20
CA LEU A 125 -4.07 10.25 -3.87
C LEU A 125 -4.67 9.65 -2.59
N LYS A 126 -5.00 10.47 -1.58
CA LYS A 126 -5.70 10.05 -0.37
C LYS A 126 -7.19 9.72 -0.58
N GLU A 127 -7.78 10.13 -1.70
CA GLU A 127 -9.10 9.72 -2.15
C GLU A 127 -9.09 8.50 -3.10
N PHE A 128 -7.91 8.02 -3.54
CA PHE A 128 -7.78 6.79 -4.32
C PHE A 128 -8.31 5.59 -3.51
N LYS A 129 -9.36 4.97 -4.04
CA LYS A 129 -10.00 3.78 -3.47
C LYS A 129 -10.02 2.71 -4.57
N PRO A 130 -8.94 1.92 -4.73
CA PRO A 130 -8.89 0.89 -5.76
C PRO A 130 -10.03 -0.10 -5.50
N THR A 131 -10.84 -0.35 -6.54
CA THR A 131 -12.10 -1.09 -6.40
C THR A 131 -11.84 -2.59 -6.51
N MET A 132 -10.97 -3.11 -5.63
CA MET A 132 -10.55 -4.50 -5.62
C MET A 132 -11.55 -5.37 -4.86
N SER A 133 -12.31 -6.18 -5.61
CA SER A 133 -12.93 -7.38 -5.06
C SER A 133 -11.85 -8.47 -4.93
N PHE A 134 -11.27 -8.60 -3.73
CA PHE A 134 -10.27 -9.64 -3.48
C PHE A 134 -10.85 -11.03 -3.79
N PRO A 135 -10.19 -11.85 -4.63
CA PRO A 135 -10.70 -13.18 -4.97
C PRO A 135 -10.74 -14.10 -3.74
N LEU A 136 -11.68 -15.05 -3.81
CA LEU A 136 -12.19 -15.99 -2.80
C LEU A 136 -11.17 -16.64 -1.83
N ILE A 137 -9.89 -16.70 -2.18
CA ILE A 137 -8.84 -17.47 -1.46
C ILE A 137 -8.59 -16.97 -0.03
N LYS A 138 -8.71 -15.66 0.24
CA LYS A 138 -8.63 -15.16 1.63
C LYS A 138 -9.82 -15.63 2.49
N SER A 139 -10.96 -15.89 1.86
CA SER A 139 -12.15 -16.46 2.50
C SER A 139 -11.97 -17.95 2.83
N LEU A 140 -11.21 -18.70 2.01
CA LEU A 140 -10.86 -20.09 2.28
C LEU A 140 -10.05 -20.22 3.59
N ARG A 141 -9.07 -19.33 3.81
CA ARG A 141 -8.27 -19.31 5.04
C ARG A 141 -9.07 -18.88 6.27
N GLY A 142 -10.02 -17.96 6.09
CA GLY A 142 -10.82 -17.36 7.18
C GLY A 142 -11.74 -18.31 7.95
N LYS A 143 -12.02 -19.53 7.44
CA LYS A 143 -12.81 -20.55 8.15
C LYS A 143 -12.01 -21.35 9.18
N ASP A 144 -10.69 -21.42 9.07
CA ASP A 144 -9.84 -22.27 9.93
C ASP A 144 -9.21 -21.52 11.11
N GLU A 145 -8.97 -20.20 11.00
CA GLU A 145 -8.19 -19.44 11.99
C GLU A 145 -9.01 -18.88 13.18
N VAL A 146 -10.35 -18.77 13.05
CA VAL A 146 -11.20 -18.15 14.10
C VAL A 146 -11.78 -19.19 15.07
N LYS A 147 -10.93 -19.93 15.81
CA LYS A 147 -11.43 -20.87 16.85
C LYS A 147 -10.51 -21.33 18.00
N ASP A 148 -9.42 -20.63 18.32
CA ASP A 148 -8.50 -21.06 19.41
C ASP A 148 -8.79 -20.46 20.83
N GLU A 149 -9.75 -19.55 20.97
CA GLU A 149 -10.08 -18.87 22.24
C GLU A 149 -11.33 -19.44 22.95
N LYS A 150 -11.30 -20.75 23.29
CA LYS A 150 -11.87 -21.33 24.55
C LYS A 150 -11.71 -22.86 24.62
N LYS A 151 -11.19 -23.36 25.76
CA LYS A 151 -10.99 -24.79 26.05
C LYS A 151 -12.29 -25.54 26.40
N LYS A 152 -12.22 -26.87 26.29
CA LYS A 152 -13.20 -27.91 26.73
C LYS A 152 -14.42 -28.19 25.82
N ASN A 153 -14.17 -28.77 24.64
CA ASN A 153 -14.87 -30.02 24.29
C ASN A 153 -14.01 -30.91 23.36
N LYS A 154 -14.11 -32.24 23.45
CA LYS A 154 -13.35 -33.19 22.62
C LYS A 154 -14.03 -33.45 21.26
N GLY A 155 -14.28 -32.37 20.51
CA GLY A 155 -14.65 -32.46 19.09
C GLY A 155 -13.46 -32.90 18.24
N LYS A 156 -13.71 -33.71 17.19
CA LYS A 156 -12.67 -34.05 16.19
C LYS A 156 -12.24 -32.77 15.46
N LYS A 157 -10.93 -32.55 15.30
CA LYS A 157 -10.41 -31.59 14.30
C LYS A 157 -10.96 -31.94 12.90
N PRO A 158 -11.01 -30.96 11.96
CA PRO A 158 -11.20 -31.23 10.54
C PRO A 158 -10.21 -32.27 10.01
N ALA A 159 -10.48 -32.83 8.84
CA ALA A 159 -9.79 -34.02 8.33
C ALA A 159 -8.37 -33.74 7.82
N GLU A 160 -7.43 -33.49 8.74
CA GLU A 160 -6.10 -34.08 8.57
C GLU A 160 -6.29 -35.60 8.42
N THR A 161 -5.62 -36.17 7.42
CA THR A 161 -5.67 -37.60 7.13
C THR A 161 -5.28 -38.38 8.38
N LYS A 162 -6.12 -39.34 8.79
CA LYS A 162 -5.88 -40.11 10.01
C LYS A 162 -4.94 -41.26 9.68
N LYS A 163 -3.85 -41.37 10.43
CA LYS A 163 -2.94 -42.52 10.36
C LYS A 163 -3.76 -43.81 10.53
N PRO A 164 -3.50 -44.84 9.70
CA PRO A 164 -4.26 -46.09 9.75
C PRO A 164 -4.05 -46.84 11.06
N CYS A 165 -4.97 -47.75 11.36
CA CYS A 165 -4.92 -48.53 12.61
C CYS A 165 -3.84 -49.62 12.48
N PRO A 166 -2.87 -49.72 13.42
CA PRO A 166 -1.92 -50.84 13.43
C PRO A 166 -2.64 -52.20 13.43
N ALA A 167 -2.04 -53.21 12.80
CA ALA A 167 -2.62 -54.55 12.60
C ALA A 167 -3.37 -55.10 13.82
N TYR A 168 -2.72 -55.11 14.99
CA TYR A 168 -3.30 -55.50 16.29
C TYR A 168 -4.59 -54.73 16.65
N VAL A 169 -4.63 -53.42 16.42
CA VAL A 169 -5.80 -52.56 16.73
C VAL A 169 -6.93 -52.77 15.73
N SER A 170 -6.62 -53.21 14.50
CA SER A 170 -7.63 -53.62 13.53
C SER A 170 -8.24 -54.97 13.96
N TRP A 171 -7.40 -55.99 14.16
CA TRP A 171 -7.81 -57.31 14.64
C TRP A 171 -8.58 -57.28 15.98
N CYS A 172 -8.16 -56.44 16.92
CA CYS A 172 -8.85 -56.26 18.21
C CYS A 172 -10.27 -55.72 18.07
N LYS A 173 -10.62 -55.00 17.00
CA LYS A 173 -12.01 -54.57 16.75
C LYS A 173 -12.85 -55.73 16.23
N ASP A 174 -12.32 -56.47 15.27
CA ASP A 174 -13.01 -57.62 14.67
C ASP A 174 -13.37 -58.64 15.75
N GLN A 175 -12.38 -59.02 16.56
CA GLN A 175 -12.54 -60.02 17.64
C GLN A 175 -13.19 -59.48 18.92
N TRP A 176 -13.41 -58.16 19.03
CA TRP A 176 -14.00 -57.54 20.23
C TRP A 176 -15.35 -58.13 20.58
N ASN A 177 -16.21 -58.27 19.57
CA ASN A 177 -17.58 -58.70 19.76
C ASN A 177 -17.65 -60.19 20.12
N ASP A 178 -16.72 -61.01 19.63
CA ASP A 178 -16.73 -62.45 19.88
C ASP A 178 -16.16 -62.77 21.25
N VAL A 179 -15.05 -62.15 21.67
CA VAL A 179 -14.56 -62.25 23.05
C VAL A 179 -15.59 -61.72 24.06
N LYS A 180 -16.38 -60.69 23.69
CA LYS A 180 -17.47 -60.20 24.54
C LYS A 180 -18.72 -61.09 24.55
N LYS A 181 -18.97 -61.91 23.52
CA LYS A 181 -20.00 -62.98 23.56
C LYS A 181 -19.54 -64.17 24.41
N GLU A 182 -18.26 -64.54 24.31
CA GLU A 182 -17.63 -65.57 25.15
C GLU A 182 -17.64 -65.15 26.63
N ASN A 183 -17.53 -63.85 26.92
CA ASN A 183 -17.42 -63.31 28.27
C ASN A 183 -18.43 -62.16 28.54
N PRO A 184 -19.77 -62.41 28.59
CA PRO A 184 -20.78 -61.35 28.67
C PRO A 184 -20.71 -60.47 29.93
N SER A 185 -20.15 -61.02 31.02
CA SER A 185 -20.00 -60.34 32.31
C SER A 185 -18.61 -59.71 32.54
N ALA A 186 -17.67 -59.84 31.60
CA ALA A 186 -16.32 -59.32 31.75
C ALA A 186 -16.23 -57.83 31.39
N ASP A 187 -15.40 -57.09 32.13
CA ASP A 187 -15.16 -55.67 31.86
C ASP A 187 -14.33 -55.45 30.58
N PHE A 188 -14.42 -54.24 30.01
CA PHE A 188 -13.58 -53.77 28.91
C PHE A 188 -12.10 -54.09 29.12
N LYS A 189 -11.59 -53.93 30.36
CA LYS A 189 -10.18 -54.19 30.68
C LYS A 189 -9.81 -55.67 30.60
N GLU A 190 -10.74 -56.56 30.95
CA GLU A 190 -10.57 -58.00 30.92
C GLU A 190 -10.67 -58.55 29.48
N VAL A 191 -11.69 -58.11 28.73
CA VAL A 191 -11.83 -58.39 27.29
C VAL A 191 -10.58 -57.95 26.52
N SER A 192 -10.04 -56.76 26.82
CA SER A 192 -8.79 -56.26 26.24
C SER A 192 -7.56 -57.12 26.60
N ASN A 193 -7.48 -57.64 27.83
CA ASN A 193 -6.40 -58.55 28.24
C ASN A 193 -6.51 -59.90 27.52
N VAL A 194 -7.71 -60.47 27.40
CA VAL A 194 -7.96 -61.71 26.65
C VAL A 194 -7.61 -61.55 25.16
N LEU A 195 -7.97 -60.42 24.56
CA LEU A 195 -7.56 -60.07 23.19
C LEU A 195 -6.03 -59.94 23.06
N GLY A 196 -5.36 -59.27 24.00
CA GLY A 196 -3.90 -59.17 24.04
C GLY A 196 -3.20 -60.53 24.17
N ALA A 197 -3.80 -61.48 24.90
CA ALA A 197 -3.33 -62.85 25.00
C ALA A 197 -3.59 -63.65 23.72
N LYS A 198 -4.83 -63.62 23.19
CA LYS A 198 -5.20 -64.26 21.90
C LYS A 198 -4.28 -63.75 20.77
N TRP A 199 -4.02 -62.45 20.63
CA TRP A 199 -3.09 -61.92 19.62
C TRP A 199 -1.66 -62.42 19.81
N LYS A 200 -1.15 -62.52 21.04
CA LYS A 200 0.19 -63.10 21.26
C LYS A 200 0.25 -64.56 20.79
N ALA A 201 -0.77 -65.36 21.12
CA ALA A 201 -0.88 -66.77 20.79
C ALA A 201 -1.13 -67.08 19.29
N LEU A 202 -1.79 -66.17 18.54
CA LEU A 202 -2.05 -66.37 17.11
C LEU A 202 -0.78 -66.65 16.30
N SER A 203 -0.89 -67.49 15.28
CA SER A 203 0.22 -67.80 14.37
C SER A 203 0.64 -66.59 13.53
N ALA A 204 1.84 -66.65 12.97
CA ALA A 204 2.28 -65.66 11.98
C ALA A 204 1.38 -65.64 10.73
N VAL A 205 0.74 -66.78 10.39
CA VAL A 205 -0.16 -66.90 9.24
C VAL A 205 -1.44 -66.10 9.43
N GLU A 206 -2.00 -66.09 10.64
CA GLU A 206 -3.23 -65.36 10.97
C GLU A 206 -2.97 -63.86 11.20
N LYS A 207 -1.77 -63.50 11.65
CA LYS A 207 -1.32 -62.09 11.79
C LYS A 207 -1.06 -61.45 10.43
N LYS A 208 -0.44 -62.18 9.50
CA LYS A 208 -0.05 -61.70 8.17
C LYS A 208 -1.14 -60.91 7.41
N PRO A 209 -2.40 -61.38 7.23
CA PRO A 209 -3.43 -60.60 6.52
C PRO A 209 -3.81 -59.30 7.22
N TYR A 210 -3.56 -59.12 8.53
CA TYR A 210 -3.74 -57.85 9.23
C TYR A 210 -2.52 -56.93 9.11
N GLU A 211 -1.32 -57.50 9.03
CA GLU A 211 -0.07 -56.78 8.79
C GLU A 211 0.05 -56.28 7.35
N ASP A 212 -0.35 -57.09 6.36
CA ASP A 212 -0.42 -56.73 4.95
C ASP A 212 -1.46 -55.62 4.69
N LYS A 213 -2.66 -55.72 5.29
CA LYS A 213 -3.68 -54.63 5.27
C LYS A 213 -3.13 -53.33 5.87
N TYR A 214 -2.47 -53.39 7.02
CA TYR A 214 -1.89 -52.20 7.65
C TYR A 214 -0.76 -51.58 6.80
N GLN A 215 0.04 -52.38 6.10
CA GLN A 215 1.04 -51.88 5.16
C GLN A 215 0.37 -51.16 3.97
N GLN A 216 -0.64 -51.76 3.34
CA GLN A 216 -1.39 -51.15 2.25
C GLN A 216 -2.08 -49.85 2.66
N GLU A 217 -2.77 -49.82 3.81
CA GLU A 217 -3.39 -48.60 4.34
C GLU A 217 -2.34 -47.51 4.66
N LYS A 218 -1.16 -47.90 5.16
CA LYS A 218 -0.04 -46.99 5.48
C LYS A 218 0.59 -46.39 4.23
N GLU A 219 0.74 -47.18 3.17
CA GLU A 219 1.24 -46.71 1.87
C GLU A 219 0.24 -45.77 1.20
N ALA A 220 -1.04 -46.14 1.16
CA ALA A 220 -2.12 -45.27 0.69
C ALA A 220 -2.17 -43.95 1.47
N TYR A 221 -2.07 -43.99 2.81
CA TYR A 221 -1.97 -42.80 3.66
C TYR A 221 -0.75 -41.93 3.30
N LEU A 222 0.42 -42.54 3.04
CA LEU A 222 1.62 -41.81 2.65
C LEU A 222 1.50 -41.17 1.26
N GLU A 223 0.82 -41.81 0.30
CA GLU A 223 0.52 -41.20 -1.00
C GLU A 223 -0.45 -40.03 -0.89
N VAL A 224 -1.53 -40.15 -0.10
CA VAL A 224 -2.43 -39.00 0.12
C VAL A 224 -1.69 -37.86 0.82
N VAL A 225 -0.82 -38.13 1.80
CA VAL A 225 0.01 -37.09 2.45
C VAL A 225 1.04 -36.47 1.48
N LYS A 226 1.55 -37.20 0.48
CA LYS A 226 2.38 -36.63 -0.61
C LYS A 226 1.54 -35.72 -1.51
N GLN A 227 0.33 -36.14 -1.87
CA GLN A 227 -0.60 -35.36 -2.70
C GLN A 227 -1.06 -34.09 -1.99
N ASP A 228 -1.49 -34.17 -0.72
CA ASP A 228 -1.84 -33.03 0.15
C ASP A 228 -0.72 -31.98 0.19
N LYS A 229 0.54 -32.41 0.31
CA LYS A 229 1.70 -31.51 0.32
C LYS A 229 1.89 -30.83 -1.03
N ARG A 230 1.81 -31.57 -2.13
CA ARG A 230 1.96 -31.04 -3.49
C ARG A 230 0.81 -30.11 -3.88
N GLU A 231 -0.41 -30.37 -3.43
CA GLU A 231 -1.53 -29.43 -3.57
C GLU A 231 -1.32 -28.15 -2.75
N LYS A 232 -0.85 -28.25 -1.49
CA LYS A 232 -0.55 -27.07 -0.66
C LYS A 232 0.58 -26.22 -1.23
N GLU A 233 1.61 -26.85 -1.78
CA GLU A 233 2.71 -26.17 -2.49
C GLU A 233 2.20 -25.51 -3.78
N ALA A 234 1.42 -26.23 -4.60
CA ALA A 234 0.80 -25.70 -5.81
C ALA A 234 -0.09 -24.48 -5.52
N LEU A 235 -0.96 -24.57 -4.50
CA LEU A 235 -1.84 -23.47 -4.09
C LEU A 235 -1.05 -22.26 -3.58
N LYS A 236 0.05 -22.46 -2.84
CA LYS A 236 0.95 -21.37 -2.43
C LYS A 236 1.60 -20.68 -3.63
N LEU A 237 2.03 -21.45 -4.63
CA LEU A 237 2.62 -20.90 -5.86
C LEU A 237 1.60 -20.13 -6.71
N LEU A 238 0.33 -20.54 -6.71
CA LEU A 238 -0.77 -19.79 -7.33
C LEU A 238 -1.13 -18.52 -6.52
N GLU A 239 -1.16 -18.59 -5.18
CA GLU A 239 -1.38 -17.43 -4.32
C GLU A 239 -0.26 -16.38 -4.49
N GLU A 240 1.00 -16.80 -4.61
CA GLU A 240 2.12 -15.93 -4.95
C GLU A 240 2.00 -15.28 -6.33
N GLU A 241 1.60 -16.04 -7.36
CA GLU A 241 1.40 -15.52 -8.72
C GLU A 241 0.19 -14.58 -8.79
N GLN A 242 -0.89 -14.87 -8.07
CA GLN A 242 -2.06 -13.99 -7.98
C GLN A 242 -1.77 -12.72 -7.18
N MET A 243 -0.97 -12.80 -6.11
CA MET A 243 -0.47 -11.62 -5.40
C MET A 243 0.39 -10.74 -6.33
N GLN A 244 1.23 -11.34 -7.18
CA GLN A 244 2.01 -10.61 -8.18
C GLN A 244 1.10 -9.98 -9.25
N LYS A 245 0.13 -10.71 -9.80
CA LYS A 245 -0.87 -10.17 -10.75
C LYS A 245 -1.68 -9.03 -10.14
N THR A 246 -2.17 -9.18 -8.91
CA THR A 246 -2.93 -8.15 -8.18
C THR A 246 -2.08 -6.91 -7.89
N ALA A 247 -0.79 -7.08 -7.59
CA ALA A 247 0.14 -5.97 -7.39
C ALA A 247 0.47 -5.25 -8.71
N MET A 248 0.57 -5.98 -9.82
CA MET A 248 0.77 -5.43 -11.16
C MET A 248 -0.49 -4.68 -11.64
N GLU A 249 -1.68 -5.26 -11.43
CA GLU A 249 -2.96 -4.62 -11.73
C GLU A 249 -3.19 -3.38 -10.85
N LEU A 250 -2.81 -3.41 -9.56
CA LEU A 250 -2.87 -2.23 -8.70
C LEU A 250 -1.91 -1.12 -9.16
N LEU A 251 -0.73 -1.49 -9.71
CA LEU A 251 0.20 -0.54 -10.31
C LEU A 251 -0.34 0.02 -11.63
N GLU A 252 -1.00 -0.80 -12.45
CA GLU A 252 -1.67 -0.40 -13.69
C GLU A 252 -2.86 0.54 -13.39
N GLN A 253 -3.76 0.17 -12.48
CA GLN A 253 -4.83 1.03 -11.97
C GLN A 253 -4.29 2.33 -11.35
N TYR A 254 -3.11 2.31 -10.71
CA TYR A 254 -2.47 3.52 -10.18
C TYR A 254 -1.94 4.43 -11.31
N LEU A 255 -1.28 3.87 -12.31
CA LEU A 255 -0.82 4.60 -13.51
C LEU A 255 -2.00 5.19 -14.30
N GLN A 256 -3.07 4.40 -14.45
CA GLN A 256 -4.31 4.79 -15.12
C GLN A 256 -5.06 5.85 -14.30
N PHE A 257 -5.12 5.71 -12.98
CA PHE A 257 -5.63 6.77 -12.08
C PHE A 257 -4.81 8.06 -12.17
N GLN A 258 -3.48 8.00 -12.33
CA GLN A 258 -2.70 9.22 -12.57
C GLN A 258 -3.07 9.90 -13.90
N GLN A 259 -3.37 9.14 -14.96
CA GLN A 259 -3.86 9.67 -16.25
C GLN A 259 -5.31 10.18 -16.18
N GLU A 260 -6.18 9.55 -15.39
CA GLU A 260 -7.57 9.95 -15.19
C GLU A 260 -7.72 11.14 -14.22
N VAL A 261 -6.78 11.32 -13.29
CA VAL A 261 -6.73 12.46 -12.36
C VAL A 261 -6.59 13.81 -13.07
N GLU A 262 -6.12 13.82 -14.32
CA GLU A 262 -6.12 14.98 -15.22
C GLU A 262 -7.47 15.26 -15.90
N LYS A 263 -8.42 14.30 -15.92
CA LYS A 263 -9.62 14.32 -16.78
C LYS A 263 -10.94 14.13 -16.01
N GLU A 264 -11.31 15.19 -15.28
CA GLU A 264 -12.59 15.33 -14.54
C GLU A 264 -12.86 14.29 -13.43
N GLY A 265 -14.04 14.39 -12.80
CA GLY A 265 -14.55 13.40 -11.86
C GLY A 265 -15.98 13.71 -11.40
N LYS A 266 -16.80 12.68 -11.22
CA LYS A 266 -18.12 12.72 -10.56
C LYS A 266 -18.29 11.48 -9.69
N LYS A 267 -18.86 11.64 -8.49
CA LYS A 267 -18.97 10.59 -7.46
C LYS A 267 -20.31 9.85 -7.59
N VAL A 268 -20.26 8.56 -7.96
CA VAL A 268 -21.44 7.68 -8.07
C VAL A 268 -22.04 7.42 -6.68
N ARG A 269 -23.37 7.48 -6.58
CA ARG A 269 -24.11 7.07 -5.37
C ARG A 269 -24.33 5.56 -5.40
N LYS A 270 -24.05 4.89 -4.28
CA LYS A 270 -24.25 3.43 -4.13
C LYS A 270 -25.71 3.06 -4.42
N GLU A 271 -25.90 2.12 -5.32
CA GLU A 271 -27.19 1.48 -5.51
C GLU A 271 -27.61 0.74 -4.24
N LYS A 272 -28.92 0.70 -4.00
CA LYS A 272 -29.55 -0.22 -3.06
C LYS A 272 -30.21 -1.29 -3.91
N ASP A 273 -29.96 -2.56 -3.58
CA ASP A 273 -30.53 -3.77 -4.22
C ASP A 273 -31.89 -3.49 -4.91
N PRO A 274 -31.91 -3.34 -6.25
CA PRO A 274 -33.12 -2.97 -6.98
C PRO A 274 -34.25 -4.00 -6.89
N LEU A 275 -33.92 -5.24 -6.54
CA LEU A 275 -34.83 -6.38 -6.51
C LEU A 275 -35.46 -6.61 -5.12
N LYS A 276 -35.00 -5.90 -4.09
CA LYS A 276 -35.58 -6.03 -2.74
C LYS A 276 -36.97 -5.38 -2.69
N PRO A 277 -38.04 -6.13 -2.31
CA PRO A 277 -39.38 -5.56 -2.13
C PRO A 277 -39.39 -4.36 -1.19
N LYS A 278 -40.12 -3.31 -1.58
CA LYS A 278 -40.24 -2.05 -0.81
C LYS A 278 -41.32 -2.20 0.25
N GLN A 279 -41.09 -1.63 1.43
CA GLN A 279 -42.08 -1.68 2.50
C GLN A 279 -43.40 -1.01 2.06
N PRO A 280 -44.56 -1.60 2.41
CA PRO A 280 -45.87 -1.13 2.01
C PRO A 280 -46.23 0.16 2.76
N MET A 281 -47.09 0.98 2.14
CA MET A 281 -47.61 2.18 2.79
C MET A 281 -48.67 1.81 3.84
N SER A 282 -48.51 2.34 5.05
CA SER A 282 -49.53 2.25 6.11
C SER A 282 -50.77 3.08 5.75
N ALA A 283 -51.91 2.79 6.39
CA ALA A 283 -53.22 3.41 6.11
C ALA A 283 -53.15 4.96 6.07
N PHE A 284 -52.50 5.56 7.07
CA PHE A 284 -52.26 7.01 7.12
C PHE A 284 -51.47 7.54 5.90
N PHE A 285 -50.52 6.79 5.37
CA PHE A 285 -49.74 7.19 4.20
C PHE A 285 -50.49 7.00 2.88
N LEU A 286 -51.43 6.05 2.81
CA LEU A 286 -52.36 5.92 1.69
C LEU A 286 -53.30 7.13 1.64
N PHE A 287 -53.98 7.42 2.76
CA PHE A 287 -54.80 8.63 2.91
C PHE A 287 -53.98 9.90 2.63
N SER A 288 -52.79 10.04 3.22
CA SER A 288 -51.91 11.20 3.00
C SER A 288 -51.33 11.28 1.58
N LYS A 289 -51.42 10.24 0.74
CA LYS A 289 -51.07 10.32 -0.68
C LYS A 289 -52.21 10.95 -1.46
N GLU A 290 -53.40 10.38 -1.37
CA GLU A 290 -54.63 10.86 -1.99
C GLU A 290 -54.94 12.32 -1.56
N ARG A 291 -54.83 12.60 -0.26
CA ARG A 291 -55.04 13.94 0.27
C ARG A 291 -53.95 14.93 -0.14
N ARG A 292 -52.70 14.48 -0.33
CA ARG A 292 -51.64 15.31 -0.93
C ARG A 292 -51.94 15.66 -2.38
N GLU A 293 -52.49 14.73 -3.15
CA GLU A 293 -52.80 14.96 -4.57
C GLU A 293 -53.93 16.00 -4.72
N THR A 294 -55.00 15.92 -3.91
CA THR A 294 -56.05 16.97 -3.89
C THR A 294 -55.53 18.33 -3.40
N LEU A 295 -54.85 18.39 -2.25
CA LEU A 295 -54.36 19.67 -1.71
C LEU A 295 -53.23 20.31 -2.58
N LEU A 296 -52.54 19.53 -3.41
CA LEU A 296 -51.57 20.04 -4.39
C LEU A 296 -52.27 20.65 -5.62
N GLN A 297 -53.42 20.11 -6.05
CA GLN A 297 -54.28 20.75 -7.06
C GLN A 297 -54.86 22.08 -6.53
N GLU A 298 -55.16 22.15 -5.24
CA GLU A 298 -55.50 23.39 -4.51
C GLU A 298 -54.28 24.35 -4.33
N LYS A 299 -53.11 24.03 -4.90
CA LYS A 299 -51.86 24.82 -4.88
C LYS A 299 -51.28 25.10 -3.47
N LYS A 300 -51.62 24.29 -2.46
CA LYS A 300 -51.11 24.45 -1.09
C LYS A 300 -49.65 24.02 -0.96
N THR A 301 -48.92 24.60 -0.01
CA THR A 301 -47.50 24.29 0.24
C THR A 301 -47.35 22.91 0.87
N ILE A 302 -46.31 22.16 0.51
CA ILE A 302 -46.07 20.79 1.00
C ILE A 302 -46.11 20.68 2.55
N LEU A 303 -45.66 21.71 3.27
CA LEU A 303 -45.71 21.80 4.74
C LEU A 303 -47.13 21.99 5.29
N GLU A 304 -48.00 22.68 4.56
CA GLU A 304 -49.41 22.89 4.92
C GLU A 304 -50.21 21.62 4.65
N ILE A 305 -49.99 21.01 3.48
CA ILE A 305 -50.55 19.71 3.09
C ILE A 305 -50.27 18.65 4.17
N SER A 306 -49.04 18.60 4.70
CA SER A 306 -48.65 17.62 5.71
C SER A 306 -49.24 17.89 7.11
N LYS A 307 -49.69 19.12 7.40
CA LYS A 307 -50.42 19.42 8.65
C LYS A 307 -51.89 19.05 8.50
N ILE A 308 -52.53 19.54 7.43
CA ILE A 308 -53.94 19.31 7.12
C ILE A 308 -54.24 17.79 7.11
N ALA A 309 -53.48 16.99 6.37
CA ALA A 309 -53.68 15.54 6.33
C ALA A 309 -53.44 14.85 7.69
N GLY A 310 -52.55 15.37 8.54
CA GLY A 310 -52.31 14.86 9.89
C GLY A 310 -53.46 15.15 10.86
N GLU A 311 -54.03 16.35 10.76
CA GLU A 311 -55.17 16.80 11.58
C GLU A 311 -56.48 16.14 11.12
N GLU A 312 -56.71 16.03 9.82
CA GLU A 312 -57.85 15.30 9.25
C GLU A 312 -57.82 13.81 9.65
N TRP A 313 -56.69 13.11 9.46
CA TRP A 313 -56.58 11.70 9.87
C TRP A 313 -56.78 11.50 11.38
N LYS A 314 -56.33 12.45 12.22
CA LYS A 314 -56.57 12.38 13.66
C LYS A 314 -58.08 12.43 13.96
N ASN A 315 -58.82 13.27 13.25
CA ASN A 315 -60.24 13.55 13.50
C ASN A 315 -61.22 12.62 12.75
N MET A 316 -60.77 11.90 11.71
CA MET A 316 -61.58 10.89 10.99
C MET A 316 -62.08 9.78 11.93
N MET A 317 -63.33 9.33 11.71
CA MET A 317 -63.91 8.19 12.44
C MET A 317 -63.34 6.86 11.96
N GLU A 318 -63.49 5.80 12.77
CA GLU A 318 -62.94 4.47 12.47
C GLU A 318 -63.53 3.86 11.19
N GLU A 319 -64.82 4.09 10.92
CA GLU A 319 -65.49 3.74 9.65
C GLU A 319 -64.83 4.38 8.41
N GLN A 320 -64.31 5.60 8.55
CA GLN A 320 -63.62 6.32 7.47
C GLN A 320 -62.15 5.88 7.32
N LYS A 321 -61.58 5.27 8.36
CA LYS A 321 -60.22 4.70 8.37
C LYS A 321 -60.20 3.26 7.85
N ALA A 322 -61.25 2.49 8.14
CA ALA A 322 -61.44 1.10 7.71
C ALA A 322 -61.05 0.81 6.25
N PRO A 323 -61.48 1.57 5.21
CA PRO A 323 -61.05 1.29 3.84
C PRO A 323 -59.52 1.42 3.64
N TYR A 324 -58.89 2.43 4.23
CA TYR A 324 -57.44 2.62 4.17
C TYR A 324 -56.68 1.55 4.97
N GLU A 325 -57.25 1.07 6.07
CA GLU A 325 -56.69 -0.01 6.87
C GLU A 325 -56.81 -1.37 6.17
N GLU A 326 -57.92 -1.68 5.51
CA GLU A 326 -58.07 -2.88 4.69
C GLU A 326 -57.12 -2.90 3.48
N ILE A 327 -56.91 -1.74 2.83
CA ILE A 327 -55.91 -1.64 1.76
C ILE A 327 -54.49 -1.81 2.34
N ALA A 328 -54.19 -1.23 3.51
CA ALA A 328 -52.89 -1.39 4.16
C ALA A 328 -52.61 -2.83 4.64
N LYS A 329 -53.64 -3.57 5.11
CA LYS A 329 -53.54 -5.00 5.44
C LYS A 329 -53.18 -5.82 4.20
N LYS A 330 -53.92 -5.65 3.10
CA LYS A 330 -53.68 -6.35 1.82
C LYS A 330 -52.30 -6.03 1.24
N LEU A 331 -51.87 -4.77 1.26
CA LEU A 331 -50.51 -4.39 0.84
C LEU A 331 -49.42 -5.00 1.74
N LYS A 332 -49.69 -5.20 3.04
CA LYS A 332 -48.78 -5.88 3.98
C LYS A 332 -48.71 -7.38 3.75
N GLU A 333 -49.84 -8.02 3.42
CA GLU A 333 -49.91 -9.44 3.07
C GLU A 333 -49.16 -9.73 1.76
N ASN A 334 -49.42 -8.94 0.70
CA ASN A 334 -48.68 -9.03 -0.56
C ASN A 334 -47.18 -8.80 -0.35
N TYR A 335 -46.79 -7.77 0.43
CA TYR A 335 -45.39 -7.53 0.76
C TYR A 335 -44.72 -8.70 1.50
N ASN A 336 -45.43 -9.37 2.41
CA ASN A 336 -44.89 -10.53 3.11
C ASN A 336 -44.64 -11.70 2.14
N GLN A 337 -45.58 -11.96 1.21
CA GLN A 337 -45.44 -12.97 0.16
C GLN A 337 -44.26 -12.65 -0.79
N GLU A 338 -44.17 -11.42 -1.29
CA GLU A 338 -43.04 -10.94 -2.09
C GLU A 338 -41.70 -11.08 -1.35
N MET A 339 -41.67 -10.74 -0.06
CA MET A 339 -40.49 -10.88 0.79
C MET A 339 -40.12 -12.34 1.08
N GLU A 340 -41.06 -13.27 1.05
CA GLU A 340 -40.77 -14.71 1.20
C GLU A 340 -40.25 -15.31 -0.10
N LEU A 341 -40.82 -14.95 -1.24
CA LEU A 341 -40.28 -15.30 -2.56
C LEU A 341 -38.88 -14.70 -2.78
N TYR A 342 -38.65 -13.44 -2.38
CA TYR A 342 -37.32 -12.83 -2.41
C TYR A 342 -36.31 -13.57 -1.50
N LYS A 343 -36.71 -14.02 -0.30
CA LYS A 343 -35.84 -14.85 0.55
C LYS A 343 -35.51 -16.19 -0.11
N GLN A 344 -36.52 -16.90 -0.64
CA GLN A 344 -36.35 -18.21 -1.28
C GLN A 344 -35.41 -18.10 -2.48
N LYS A 345 -35.69 -17.18 -3.42
CA LYS A 345 -34.82 -16.92 -4.57
C LYS A 345 -33.40 -16.56 -4.15
N LYS A 346 -33.22 -15.74 -3.11
CA LYS A 346 -31.90 -15.38 -2.59
C LYS A 346 -31.16 -16.55 -1.94
N THR A 347 -31.86 -17.52 -1.35
CA THR A 347 -31.25 -18.76 -0.86
C THR A 347 -30.89 -19.73 -1.99
N GLU A 348 -31.68 -19.77 -3.07
CA GLU A 348 -31.36 -20.55 -4.27
C GLU A 348 -30.15 -19.96 -5.00
N GLU A 349 -30.13 -18.63 -5.19
CA GLU A 349 -29.00 -17.86 -5.72
C GLU A 349 -27.71 -18.07 -4.90
N ALA A 350 -27.81 -18.10 -3.56
CA ALA A 350 -26.67 -18.42 -2.70
C ALA A 350 -26.20 -19.89 -2.84
N VAL A 351 -27.09 -20.81 -3.21
CA VAL A 351 -26.75 -22.23 -3.45
C VAL A 351 -26.20 -22.47 -4.86
N THR A 352 -26.61 -21.71 -5.88
CA THR A 352 -25.95 -21.73 -7.20
C THR A 352 -24.56 -21.09 -7.12
N LEU A 353 -24.46 -19.91 -6.50
CA LEU A 353 -23.18 -19.24 -6.26
C LEU A 353 -22.19 -20.16 -5.49
N ALA A 354 -22.64 -20.87 -4.46
CA ALA A 354 -21.78 -21.81 -3.73
C ALA A 354 -21.27 -22.99 -4.58
N LYS A 355 -22.06 -23.47 -5.55
CA LYS A 355 -21.63 -24.51 -6.51
C LYS A 355 -20.64 -23.94 -7.52
N GLU A 356 -20.90 -22.74 -8.03
CA GLU A 356 -20.00 -22.01 -8.93
C GLU A 356 -18.66 -21.69 -8.24
N GLU A 357 -18.67 -21.29 -6.96
CA GLU A 357 -17.47 -21.16 -6.12
C GLU A 357 -16.71 -22.49 -6.00
N GLU A 358 -17.40 -23.62 -5.71
CA GLU A 358 -16.76 -24.93 -5.65
C GLU A 358 -16.15 -25.37 -6.99
N GLU A 359 -16.80 -25.08 -8.12
CA GLU A 359 -16.25 -25.39 -9.44
C GLU A 359 -15.07 -24.49 -9.81
N HIS A 360 -15.15 -23.19 -9.51
CA HIS A 360 -14.02 -22.28 -9.65
C HIS A 360 -12.82 -22.71 -8.79
N ILE A 361 -13.04 -23.18 -7.55
CA ILE A 361 -11.99 -23.76 -6.70
C ILE A 361 -11.37 -25.03 -7.34
N LYS A 362 -12.15 -25.88 -8.01
CA LYS A 362 -11.63 -27.04 -8.75
C LYS A 362 -10.74 -26.59 -9.92
N VAL A 363 -11.15 -25.57 -10.67
CA VAL A 363 -10.34 -24.99 -11.78
C VAL A 363 -9.04 -24.37 -11.26
N LEU A 364 -9.09 -23.57 -10.19
CA LEU A 364 -7.91 -22.98 -9.55
C LEU A 364 -6.92 -24.06 -9.06
N LYS A 365 -7.41 -25.17 -8.48
CA LYS A 365 -6.57 -26.32 -8.12
C LYS A 365 -5.88 -26.94 -9.33
N GLN A 366 -6.57 -27.06 -10.48
CA GLN A 366 -5.97 -27.58 -11.70
C GLN A 366 -4.91 -26.63 -12.28
N GLU A 367 -5.16 -25.31 -12.30
CA GLU A 367 -4.18 -24.29 -12.71
C GLU A 367 -2.93 -24.34 -11.82
N ALA A 368 -3.11 -24.35 -10.49
CA ALA A 368 -2.04 -24.48 -9.51
C ALA A 368 -1.14 -25.71 -9.79
N LEU A 369 -1.75 -26.87 -10.04
CA LEU A 369 -1.02 -28.10 -10.37
C LEU A 369 -0.32 -28.03 -11.74
N GLN A 370 -0.82 -27.26 -12.70
CA GLN A 370 -0.11 -26.98 -13.95
C GLN A 370 1.10 -26.05 -13.73
N LEU A 371 0.96 -25.02 -12.90
CA LEU A 371 2.05 -24.10 -12.54
C LEU A 371 3.18 -24.83 -11.81
N LEU A 372 2.84 -25.69 -10.84
CA LEU A 372 3.83 -26.53 -10.15
C LEU A 372 4.54 -27.48 -11.13
N LYS A 373 3.80 -28.16 -12.03
CA LYS A 373 4.40 -28.98 -13.11
C LYS A 373 5.29 -28.19 -14.09
N LYS A 374 5.01 -26.90 -14.32
CA LYS A 374 5.88 -26.01 -15.12
C LYS A 374 7.19 -25.71 -14.37
N LYS A 375 7.11 -25.35 -13.08
CA LYS A 375 8.28 -25.07 -12.23
C LYS A 375 9.16 -26.32 -12.02
N GLU A 376 8.56 -27.49 -11.77
CA GLU A 376 9.28 -28.79 -11.73
C GLU A 376 10.08 -29.06 -13.02
N LYS A 377 9.49 -28.79 -14.19
CA LYS A 377 10.16 -28.96 -15.49
C LYS A 377 11.33 -28.00 -15.66
N THR A 378 11.17 -26.71 -15.35
CA THR A 378 12.26 -25.73 -15.45
C THR A 378 13.40 -26.07 -14.50
N ASP A 379 13.09 -26.45 -13.26
CA ASP A 379 14.09 -26.82 -12.27
C ASP A 379 14.87 -28.07 -12.67
N ASN A 380 14.20 -29.07 -13.25
CA ASN A 380 14.87 -30.27 -13.74
C ASN A 380 15.72 -29.96 -14.98
N MET A 381 15.28 -29.10 -15.90
CA MET A 381 16.13 -28.61 -17.01
C MET A 381 17.36 -27.83 -16.51
N ILE A 382 17.22 -27.03 -15.44
CA ILE A 382 18.33 -26.32 -14.81
C ILE A 382 19.29 -27.30 -14.13
N LYS A 383 18.79 -28.29 -13.37
CA LYS A 383 19.59 -29.36 -12.75
C LYS A 383 20.34 -30.18 -13.80
N ASP A 384 19.69 -30.57 -14.89
CA ASP A 384 20.33 -31.28 -16.00
C ASP A 384 21.39 -30.44 -16.71
N ARG A 385 21.16 -29.13 -16.87
CA ARG A 385 22.16 -28.21 -17.44
C ARG A 385 23.37 -28.04 -16.51
N ILE A 386 23.16 -28.01 -15.19
CA ILE A 386 24.23 -27.97 -14.18
C ILE A 386 24.96 -29.32 -14.13
N ARG A 387 24.24 -30.44 -14.19
CA ARG A 387 24.81 -31.79 -14.21
C ARG A 387 25.66 -32.02 -15.45
N LYS A 388 25.13 -31.74 -16.65
CA LYS A 388 25.89 -31.83 -17.91
C LYS A 388 27.06 -30.83 -17.98
N LYS A 389 27.01 -29.74 -17.21
CA LYS A 389 28.17 -28.85 -17.02
C LYS A 389 29.23 -29.51 -16.14
N LYS A 390 28.85 -30.06 -14.97
CA LYS A 390 29.77 -30.80 -14.08
C LYS A 390 30.39 -32.01 -14.77
N GLU A 391 29.58 -32.85 -15.42
CA GLU A 391 30.07 -34.02 -16.16
C GLU A 391 31.06 -33.62 -17.26
N LYS A 392 30.88 -32.46 -17.91
CA LYS A 392 31.87 -31.89 -18.84
C LYS A 392 33.10 -31.29 -18.15
N GLU A 393 32.98 -30.73 -16.96
CA GLU A 393 34.11 -30.23 -16.18
C GLU A 393 34.94 -31.39 -15.59
N GLU A 394 34.30 -32.51 -15.24
CA GLU A 394 34.91 -33.75 -14.73
C GLU A 394 35.55 -34.59 -15.86
N GLN A 395 34.87 -34.79 -17.00
CA GLN A 395 35.46 -35.49 -18.16
C GLN A 395 36.61 -34.72 -18.84
N VAL A 396 36.73 -33.42 -18.56
CA VAL A 396 37.84 -32.56 -19.03
C VAL A 396 38.93 -32.39 -17.95
N ALA A 397 38.73 -32.98 -16.77
CA ALA A 397 39.70 -33.03 -15.67
C ALA A 397 40.54 -34.32 -15.70
N ASP A 398 41.30 -34.52 -16.79
CA ASP A 398 42.53 -35.30 -16.70
C ASP A 398 43.40 -34.68 -15.58
N PRO A 399 43.86 -35.45 -14.58
CA PRO A 399 44.62 -34.92 -13.45
C PRO A 399 45.86 -34.11 -13.83
N ASN A 400 46.48 -34.42 -14.97
CA ASN A 400 47.68 -33.77 -15.49
C ASN A 400 47.38 -32.60 -16.44
N ARG A 401 46.12 -32.35 -16.79
CA ARG A 401 45.77 -31.25 -17.69
C ARG A 401 46.05 -29.90 -17.00
N PRO A 402 46.82 -28.99 -17.63
CA PRO A 402 47.10 -27.68 -17.08
C PRO A 402 45.82 -26.91 -16.72
N LYS A 403 45.88 -26.13 -15.64
CA LYS A 403 44.73 -25.35 -15.13
C LYS A 403 44.88 -23.90 -15.55
N ARG A 404 43.79 -23.32 -16.08
CA ARG A 404 43.80 -21.91 -16.50
C ARG A 404 44.23 -20.99 -15.34
N PRO A 405 45.18 -20.07 -15.58
CA PRO A 405 45.72 -19.20 -14.55
C PRO A 405 44.68 -18.12 -14.16
N PRO A 406 44.82 -17.49 -12.97
CA PRO A 406 43.91 -16.45 -12.55
C PRO A 406 44.03 -15.19 -13.44
N SER A 407 42.89 -14.62 -13.82
CA SER A 407 42.83 -13.32 -14.50
C SER A 407 43.42 -12.19 -13.63
N SER A 408 43.76 -11.05 -14.22
CA SER A 408 44.39 -9.90 -13.54
C SER A 408 43.61 -9.43 -12.32
N PHE A 409 42.28 -9.28 -12.43
CA PHE A 409 41.42 -8.98 -11.29
C PHE A 409 41.47 -10.08 -10.22
N LEU A 410 41.59 -11.36 -10.58
CA LEU A 410 41.70 -12.44 -9.60
C LEU A 410 43.05 -12.42 -8.87
N LEU A 411 44.16 -12.16 -9.59
CA LEU A 411 45.49 -11.99 -9.00
C LEU A 411 45.49 -10.83 -8.00
N PHE A 412 45.02 -9.65 -8.42
CA PHE A 412 44.80 -8.51 -7.54
C PHE A 412 43.88 -8.87 -6.37
N SER A 413 42.77 -9.57 -6.60
CA SER A 413 41.81 -9.92 -5.54
C SER A 413 42.40 -10.83 -4.47
N LYS A 414 43.42 -11.64 -4.77
CA LYS A 414 44.12 -12.44 -3.76
C LYS A 414 44.92 -11.54 -2.84
N GLU A 415 45.74 -10.65 -3.41
CA GLU A 415 46.61 -9.76 -2.65
C GLU A 415 45.80 -8.71 -1.87
N ALA A 416 44.80 -8.08 -2.50
CA ALA A 416 43.91 -7.14 -1.85
C ALA A 416 43.06 -7.80 -0.74
N ARG A 417 42.68 -9.08 -0.88
CA ARG A 417 42.01 -9.81 0.22
C ARG A 417 42.96 -10.10 1.37
N LYS A 418 44.21 -10.47 1.09
CA LYS A 418 45.25 -10.69 2.10
C LYS A 418 45.46 -9.40 2.90
N GLN A 419 45.77 -8.29 2.22
CA GLN A 419 45.90 -6.95 2.82
C GLN A 419 44.70 -6.58 3.70
N LEU A 420 43.48 -6.65 3.16
CA LEU A 420 42.26 -6.29 3.91
C LEU A 420 41.93 -7.26 5.06
N THR A 421 42.45 -8.50 5.04
CA THR A 421 42.29 -9.44 6.16
C THR A 421 43.31 -9.16 7.27
N GLU A 422 44.53 -8.76 6.90
CA GLU A 422 45.62 -8.37 7.82
C GLU A 422 45.31 -7.00 8.47
N GLU A 423 44.80 -6.04 7.69
CA GLU A 423 44.33 -4.73 8.19
C GLU A 423 43.05 -4.82 9.04
N ARG A 424 42.14 -5.76 8.73
CA ARG A 424 40.79 -5.84 9.31
C ARG A 424 40.37 -7.30 9.62
N PRO A 425 41.03 -7.96 10.60
CA PRO A 425 40.64 -9.30 11.02
C PRO A 425 39.18 -9.34 11.50
N GLY A 426 38.42 -10.34 11.03
CA GLY A 426 37.02 -10.57 11.41
C GLY A 426 35.95 -10.01 10.47
N ILE A 427 36.30 -9.24 9.43
CA ILE A 427 35.32 -8.81 8.41
C ILE A 427 34.85 -10.03 7.58
N PRO A 428 33.53 -10.21 7.33
CA PRO A 428 33.03 -11.32 6.51
C PRO A 428 33.49 -11.20 5.05
N ASN A 429 33.79 -12.35 4.43
CA ASN A 429 34.30 -12.45 3.06
C ASN A 429 33.45 -11.74 1.99
N THR A 430 32.14 -11.63 2.19
CA THR A 430 31.23 -10.87 1.32
C THR A 430 31.60 -9.38 1.28
N THR A 431 31.85 -8.77 2.43
CA THR A 431 32.24 -7.36 2.56
C THR A 431 33.69 -7.14 2.08
N LEU A 432 34.61 -8.07 2.37
CA LEU A 432 35.96 -8.03 1.79
C LEU A 432 35.91 -8.02 0.26
N ASN A 433 35.10 -8.90 -0.36
CA ASN A 433 34.93 -8.95 -1.81
C ASN A 433 34.36 -7.66 -2.42
N ALA A 434 33.44 -6.99 -1.72
CA ALA A 434 32.90 -5.70 -2.14
C ALA A 434 34.00 -4.61 -2.12
N MET A 435 34.76 -4.50 -1.03
CA MET A 435 35.87 -3.54 -0.91
C MET A 435 36.97 -3.77 -1.96
N ILE A 436 37.29 -5.04 -2.27
CA ILE A 436 38.23 -5.40 -3.34
C ILE A 436 37.71 -4.94 -4.71
N SER A 437 36.41 -5.08 -4.97
CA SER A 437 35.79 -4.66 -6.24
C SER A 437 35.74 -3.14 -6.39
N VAL A 438 35.70 -2.39 -5.28
CA VAL A 438 35.86 -0.92 -5.25
C VAL A 438 37.33 -0.55 -5.49
N LYS A 439 38.27 -1.08 -4.70
CA LYS A 439 39.72 -0.84 -4.83
C LYS A 439 40.22 -1.12 -6.26
N TRP A 440 39.74 -2.19 -6.93
CA TRP A 440 40.07 -2.46 -8.34
C TRP A 440 39.52 -1.44 -9.34
N LYS A 441 38.33 -0.87 -9.12
CA LYS A 441 37.79 0.19 -9.98
C LYS A 441 38.65 1.45 -9.86
N GLU A 442 39.01 1.80 -8.63
CA GLU A 442 39.72 3.03 -8.26
C GLU A 442 41.22 3.03 -8.65
N MET A 443 41.88 1.87 -8.73
CA MET A 443 43.28 1.81 -9.18
C MET A 443 43.50 2.48 -10.55
N SER A 444 44.67 3.08 -10.74
CA SER A 444 45.08 3.66 -12.02
C SER A 444 45.24 2.60 -13.12
N GLU A 445 45.24 3.04 -14.37
CA GLU A 445 45.52 2.14 -15.51
C GLU A 445 46.95 1.59 -15.47
N GLY A 446 47.92 2.35 -14.93
CA GLY A 446 49.29 1.88 -14.72
C GLY A 446 49.38 0.73 -13.72
N GLU A 447 48.69 0.83 -12.58
CA GLU A 447 48.62 -0.26 -11.60
C GLU A 447 47.89 -1.49 -12.17
N LYS A 448 46.72 -1.27 -12.81
CA LYS A 448 45.97 -2.32 -13.52
C LYS A 448 46.82 -3.01 -14.58
N LYS A 449 47.68 -2.27 -15.30
CA LYS A 449 48.61 -2.83 -16.28
C LYS A 449 49.54 -3.85 -15.64
N THR A 450 50.14 -3.57 -14.48
CA THR A 450 51.03 -4.55 -13.80
C THR A 450 50.35 -5.88 -13.48
N TRP A 451 49.03 -5.88 -13.23
CA TRP A 451 48.24 -7.10 -13.01
C TRP A 451 47.80 -7.76 -14.32
N ASN A 452 47.55 -6.97 -15.38
CA ASN A 452 47.28 -7.47 -16.73
C ASN A 452 48.51 -8.16 -17.33
N ASP A 453 49.70 -7.57 -17.17
CA ASP A 453 50.98 -8.11 -17.64
C ASP A 453 51.26 -9.46 -16.95
N LYS A 454 51.18 -9.52 -15.60
CA LYS A 454 51.28 -10.79 -14.82
C LYS A 454 50.26 -11.85 -15.23
N ALA A 455 49.03 -11.44 -15.58
CA ALA A 455 48.01 -12.36 -16.07
C ALA A 455 48.29 -12.85 -17.50
N ALA A 456 48.90 -12.01 -18.35
CA ALA A 456 49.33 -12.38 -19.70
C ALA A 456 50.54 -13.32 -19.67
N GLU A 457 51.51 -13.08 -18.80
CA GLU A 457 52.64 -13.99 -18.52
C GLU A 457 52.13 -15.37 -18.09
N GLY A 458 51.27 -15.41 -17.06
CA GLY A 458 50.66 -16.67 -16.61
C GLY A 458 49.86 -17.37 -17.71
N LEU A 459 49.09 -16.61 -18.50
CA LEU A 459 48.34 -17.16 -19.64
C LEU A 459 49.24 -17.70 -20.76
N ASN A 460 50.43 -17.13 -20.94
CA ASN A 460 51.42 -17.59 -21.92
C ASN A 460 52.20 -18.81 -21.41
N ALA A 461 52.49 -18.91 -20.12
CA ALA A 461 52.99 -20.15 -19.49
C ALA A 461 51.98 -21.29 -19.66
N TYR A 462 50.71 -21.03 -19.30
CA TYR A 462 49.61 -22.00 -19.48
C TYR A 462 49.41 -22.47 -20.93
N LYS A 463 49.65 -21.62 -21.94
CA LYS A 463 49.61 -22.05 -23.35
C LYS A 463 50.71 -23.07 -23.65
N LYS A 464 51.95 -22.80 -23.22
CA LYS A 464 53.08 -23.73 -23.39
C LYS A 464 52.83 -25.06 -22.69
N GLU A 465 52.44 -25.01 -21.42
CA GLU A 465 52.05 -26.21 -20.65
C GLU A 465 50.96 -27.02 -21.37
N LEU A 466 49.95 -26.34 -21.96
CA LEU A 466 48.86 -26.99 -22.68
C LEU A 466 49.30 -27.56 -24.04
N GLU A 467 50.21 -26.88 -24.75
CA GLU A 467 50.82 -27.37 -25.99
C GLU A 467 51.71 -28.60 -25.74
N GLU A 468 52.51 -28.58 -24.67
CA GLU A 468 53.32 -29.69 -24.18
C GLU A 468 52.45 -30.88 -23.73
N PHE A 469 51.38 -30.62 -22.96
CA PHE A 469 50.40 -31.64 -22.56
C PHE A 469 49.68 -32.25 -23.77
N ASN A 470 49.25 -31.44 -24.74
CA ASN A 470 48.62 -31.94 -25.96
C ASN A 470 49.57 -32.80 -26.78
N LYS A 471 50.86 -32.45 -26.84
CA LYS A 471 51.90 -33.24 -27.52
C LYS A 471 52.11 -34.58 -26.81
N ALA A 472 52.35 -34.57 -25.50
CA ALA A 472 52.51 -35.80 -24.71
C ALA A 472 51.28 -36.72 -24.77
N SER A 473 50.07 -36.15 -24.89
CA SER A 473 48.82 -36.90 -25.09
C SER A 473 48.71 -37.54 -26.49
N MET A 474 49.39 -37.02 -27.51
CA MET A 474 49.50 -37.66 -28.82
C MET A 474 50.56 -38.76 -28.79
N ASP A 475 51.74 -38.49 -28.25
CA ASP A 475 52.87 -39.42 -28.21
C ASP A 475 52.47 -40.75 -27.52
N ASN A 476 51.80 -40.67 -26.35
CA ASN A 476 51.24 -41.81 -25.61
C ASN A 476 50.15 -42.61 -26.33
N LYS A 477 49.70 -42.15 -27.51
CA LYS A 477 48.66 -42.81 -28.33
C LYS A 477 49.24 -43.55 -29.53
N THR A 478 50.55 -43.42 -29.76
CA THR A 478 51.29 -43.98 -30.90
C THR A 478 52.13 -45.20 -30.56
N THR A 479 52.30 -45.52 -29.27
CA THR A 479 52.96 -46.74 -28.81
C THR A 479 51.99 -47.92 -28.84
N PRO A 480 52.24 -48.97 -29.65
CA PRO A 480 51.52 -50.23 -29.53
C PRO A 480 51.78 -50.84 -28.15
N LYS A 481 50.79 -51.54 -27.59
CA LYS A 481 51.06 -52.54 -26.55
C LYS A 481 51.60 -53.79 -27.23
N GLU A 482 52.78 -54.22 -26.80
CA GLU A 482 53.27 -55.59 -26.95
C GLU A 482 52.46 -56.56 -26.07
#